data_AF-A0A6G8RYX2-F1
#
_entry.id   AF-A0A6G8RYX2-F1
#
_cell.length_a   1.000
_cell.length_b   1.000
_cell.length_c   1.000
_cell.angle_alpha   90.00
_cell.angle_beta   90.00
_cell.angle_gamma   90.00
#
_symmetry.space_group_name_H-M   'P 1'
#
loop_
_entity.id
_entity.type
_entity.pdbx_description
1 polymer ?
#
loop_
_entity_poly.entity_id
_entity_poly.type
_entity_poly.pdbx_seq_one_letter_code
_entity_poly.pdbx_strand_id
1 'polypeptide(L)'
;MPISQYVAFLAFFICMTTYASESDDMDHHQKSAQEYLHNYGIAYCLSKAEHYREEAGIAMGGYFQLGQHGIDAQQHVRAYIDRQLEEHLGGYKNSPMQAYLMRCLEISYSEEYREHVADVLDHFKD
;
A
#
# COMPACT_ATOMS: atom_id res chain seq x y z
N MET A 1 41.09 -8.43 -34.25
CA MET A 1 40.59 -7.36 -33.35
C MET A 1 41.35 -7.49 -32.02
N PRO A 2 41.91 -6.40 -31.48
CA PRO A 2 42.74 -6.47 -30.27
C PRO A 2 41.92 -6.91 -29.05
N ILE A 3 42.52 -7.72 -28.19
CA ILE A 3 41.95 -8.26 -26.94
C ILE A 3 41.32 -7.13 -26.07
N SER A 4 41.87 -5.91 -26.16
CA SER A 4 41.36 -4.70 -25.51
C SER A 4 39.89 -4.36 -25.86
N GLN A 5 39.43 -4.61 -27.08
CA GLN A 5 38.04 -4.32 -27.45
C GLN A 5 37.07 -5.30 -26.78
N TYR A 6 37.41 -6.58 -26.71
CA TYR A 6 36.55 -7.60 -26.06
C TYR A 6 36.40 -7.34 -24.56
N VAL A 7 37.46 -6.91 -23.88
CA VAL A 7 37.40 -6.56 -22.44
C VAL A 7 36.50 -5.34 -22.22
N ALA A 8 36.58 -4.32 -23.07
CA ALA A 8 35.72 -3.14 -22.98
C ALA A 8 34.24 -3.47 -23.25
N PHE A 9 33.95 -4.32 -24.25
CA PHE A 9 32.59 -4.79 -24.52
C PHE A 9 32.04 -5.65 -23.37
N LEU A 10 32.86 -6.54 -22.79
CA LEU A 10 32.42 -7.38 -21.66
C LEU A 10 32.11 -6.53 -20.42
N ALA A 11 32.95 -5.54 -20.11
CA ALA A 11 32.73 -4.61 -19.01
C ALA A 11 31.46 -3.76 -19.21
N PHE A 12 31.22 -3.30 -20.44
CA PHE A 12 30.00 -2.57 -20.80
C PHE A 12 28.74 -3.45 -20.66
N PHE A 13 28.79 -4.70 -21.12
CA PHE A 13 27.68 -5.64 -20.96
C PHE A 13 27.38 -5.94 -19.49
N ILE A 14 28.41 -6.15 -18.66
CA ILE A 14 28.25 -6.39 -17.21
C ILE A 14 27.61 -5.18 -16.52
N CYS A 15 28.08 -3.96 -16.84
CA CYS A 15 27.46 -2.74 -16.31
C CYS A 15 25.99 -2.60 -16.73
N MET A 16 25.66 -2.85 -18.01
CA MET A 16 24.28 -2.72 -18.49
C MET A 16 23.34 -3.73 -17.82
N THR A 17 23.81 -4.95 -17.52
CA THR A 17 22.99 -5.94 -16.82
C THR A 17 22.71 -5.58 -15.35
N THR A 18 23.63 -4.92 -14.66
CA THR A 18 23.42 -4.51 -13.26
C THR A 18 22.46 -3.34 -13.11
N TYR A 19 22.46 -2.39 -14.06
CA TYR A 19 21.50 -1.28 -14.05
C TYR A 19 20.06 -1.76 -14.30
N ALA A 20 19.86 -2.77 -15.15
CA ALA A 20 18.55 -3.30 -15.45
C ALA A 20 17.91 -4.07 -14.26
N SER A 21 18.73 -4.76 -13.44
CA SER A 21 18.22 -5.48 -12.26
C SER A 21 17.79 -4.57 -11.12
N GLU A 22 18.47 -3.44 -10.95
CA GLU A 22 18.19 -2.49 -9.85
C GLU A 22 16.86 -1.76 -10.07
N SER A 23 16.54 -1.39 -11.32
CA SER A 23 15.27 -0.74 -11.65
C SER A 23 14.04 -1.64 -11.47
N ASP A 24 14.16 -2.94 -11.77
CA ASP A 24 13.05 -3.89 -11.69
C ASP A 24 12.73 -4.25 -10.24
N ASP A 25 13.76 -4.37 -9.39
CA ASP A 25 13.62 -4.61 -7.96
C ASP A 25 12.98 -3.41 -7.24
N MET A 26 13.40 -2.20 -7.56
CA MET A 26 12.80 -0.98 -7.02
C MET A 26 11.31 -0.84 -7.35
N ASP A 27 10.91 -1.09 -8.61
CA ASP A 27 9.50 -1.05 -9.03
C ASP A 27 8.67 -2.11 -8.31
N HIS A 28 9.21 -3.33 -8.20
CA HIS A 28 8.56 -4.43 -7.48
C HIS A 28 8.39 -4.13 -5.98
N HIS A 29 9.43 -3.59 -5.34
CA HIS A 29 9.38 -3.17 -3.94
C HIS A 29 8.35 -2.05 -3.71
N GLN A 30 8.31 -1.05 -4.59
CA GLN A 30 7.34 0.03 -4.50
C GLN A 30 5.91 -0.47 -4.68
N LYS A 31 5.66 -1.34 -5.66
CA LYS A 31 4.35 -1.96 -5.88
C LYS A 31 3.91 -2.79 -4.67
N SER A 32 4.83 -3.55 -4.08
CA SER A 32 4.57 -4.33 -2.87
C SER A 32 4.23 -3.43 -1.67
N ALA A 33 4.97 -2.34 -1.48
CA ALA A 33 4.69 -1.36 -0.42
C ALA A 33 3.31 -0.70 -0.59
N GLN A 34 2.93 -0.40 -1.83
CA GLN A 34 1.60 0.11 -2.18
C GLN A 34 0.49 -0.87 -1.84
N GLU A 35 0.64 -2.14 -2.19
CA GLU A 35 -0.32 -3.18 -1.86
C GLU A 35 -0.44 -3.38 -0.33
N TYR A 36 0.67 -3.36 0.39
CA TYR A 36 0.65 -3.48 1.85
C TYR A 36 0.04 -2.27 2.55
N LEU A 37 0.33 -1.04 2.10
CA LEU A 37 -0.30 0.15 2.67
C LEU A 37 -1.80 0.21 2.32
N HIS A 38 -2.18 -0.25 1.14
CA HIS A 38 -3.58 -0.40 0.76
C HIS A 38 -4.32 -1.35 1.70
N ASN A 39 -3.78 -2.56 1.89
CA ASN A 39 -4.33 -3.60 2.75
C ASN A 39 -4.33 -3.19 4.23
N TYR A 40 -3.32 -2.45 4.66
CA TYR A 40 -3.27 -1.81 5.98
C TYR A 40 -4.51 -0.94 6.21
N GLY A 41 -4.88 -0.12 5.23
CA GLY A 41 -6.07 0.72 5.37
C GLY A 41 -7.38 -0.07 5.33
N ILE A 42 -7.49 -1.15 4.56
CA ILE A 42 -8.65 -2.06 4.64
C ILE A 42 -8.80 -2.61 6.07
N ALA A 43 -7.70 -3.13 6.62
CA ALA A 43 -7.66 -3.67 7.97
C ALA A 43 -7.98 -2.60 9.02
N TYR A 44 -7.43 -1.39 8.88
CA TYR A 44 -7.76 -0.27 9.75
C TYR A 44 -9.25 0.09 9.69
N CYS A 45 -9.82 0.19 8.49
CA CYS A 45 -11.23 0.51 8.30
C CYS A 45 -12.13 -0.52 8.99
N LEU A 46 -11.87 -1.81 8.77
CA LEU A 46 -12.62 -2.89 9.41
C LEU A 46 -12.42 -2.93 10.93
N SER A 47 -11.26 -2.50 11.43
CA SER A 47 -10.99 -2.47 12.88
C SER A 47 -11.94 -1.53 13.65
N LYS A 48 -12.58 -0.58 12.97
CA LYS A 48 -13.61 0.31 13.54
C LYS A 48 -14.92 -0.42 13.84
N ALA A 49 -15.18 -1.53 13.16
CA ALA A 49 -16.37 -2.34 13.40
C ALA A 49 -16.16 -3.24 14.61
N GLU A 50 -17.12 -3.26 15.54
CA GLU A 50 -17.04 -4.09 16.75
C GLU A 50 -16.74 -5.57 16.44
N HIS A 51 -17.38 -6.11 15.42
CA HIS A 51 -17.27 -7.53 15.05
C HIS A 51 -15.90 -7.91 14.46
N TYR A 52 -15.20 -6.98 13.81
CA TYR A 52 -13.92 -7.26 13.14
C TYR A 52 -12.72 -6.71 13.89
N ARG A 53 -12.94 -5.94 14.97
CA ARG A 53 -11.93 -5.11 15.65
C ARG A 53 -10.63 -5.84 15.98
N GLU A 54 -10.72 -7.02 16.57
CA GLU A 54 -9.53 -7.76 17.01
C GLU A 54 -8.74 -8.33 15.83
N GLU A 55 -9.39 -9.11 14.97
CA GLU A 55 -8.74 -9.75 13.82
C GLU A 55 -8.20 -8.71 12.82
N ALA A 56 -8.97 -7.67 12.52
CA ALA A 56 -8.54 -6.60 11.65
C ALA A 56 -7.41 -5.76 12.26
N GLY A 57 -7.39 -5.59 13.59
CA GLY A 57 -6.27 -4.96 14.30
C GLY A 57 -4.96 -5.76 14.17
N ILE A 58 -5.05 -7.10 14.24
CA ILE A 58 -3.91 -8.00 14.02
C ILE A 58 -3.43 -7.90 12.55
N ALA A 59 -4.35 -7.97 11.58
CA ALA A 59 -4.03 -7.85 10.17
C ALA A 59 -3.38 -6.49 9.84
N MET A 60 -3.86 -5.39 10.42
CA MET A 60 -3.27 -4.06 10.30
C MET A 60 -1.80 -4.06 10.77
N GLY A 61 -1.51 -4.69 11.91
CA GLY A 61 -0.14 -4.86 12.39
C GLY A 61 0.74 -5.69 11.45
N GLY A 62 0.20 -6.77 10.88
CA GLY A 62 0.89 -7.60 9.90
C GLY A 62 1.24 -6.83 8.62
N TYR A 63 0.28 -6.11 8.04
CA TYR A 63 0.51 -5.31 6.83
C TYR A 63 1.50 -4.16 7.05
N PHE A 64 1.51 -3.55 8.24
CA PHE A 64 2.57 -2.59 8.60
C PHE A 64 3.96 -3.22 8.53
N GLN A 65 4.14 -4.37 9.18
CA GLN A 65 5.44 -5.04 9.26
C GLN A 65 5.94 -5.46 7.88
N LEU A 66 5.05 -5.94 7.02
CA LEU A 66 5.38 -6.39 5.67
C LEU A 66 5.65 -5.23 4.71
N GLY A 67 4.91 -4.12 4.85
CA GLY A 67 5.00 -2.98 3.94
C GLY A 67 6.21 -2.09 4.13
N GLN A 68 6.88 -2.16 5.30
CA GLN A 68 8.06 -1.35 5.65
C GLN A 68 7.90 0.17 5.44
N HIS A 69 6.66 0.65 5.31
CA HIS A 69 6.35 2.07 5.15
C HIS A 69 6.45 2.81 6.49
N GLY A 70 6.81 4.09 6.45
CA GLY A 70 6.93 4.93 7.64
C GLY A 70 5.63 5.05 8.45
N ILE A 71 5.76 5.43 9.73
CA ILE A 71 4.63 5.68 10.63
C ILE A 71 3.72 6.79 10.05
N ASP A 72 4.31 7.80 9.42
CA ASP A 72 3.58 8.94 8.88
C ASP A 72 2.65 8.53 7.73
N ALA A 73 3.13 7.68 6.81
CA ALA A 73 2.31 7.16 5.71
C ALA A 73 1.02 6.50 6.20
N GLN A 74 1.10 5.75 7.31
CA GLN A 74 -0.07 5.13 7.91
C GLN A 74 -1.03 6.13 8.52
N GLN A 75 -0.52 7.18 9.18
CA GLN A 75 -1.37 8.20 9.79
C GLN A 75 -2.21 8.90 8.72
N HIS A 76 -1.62 9.18 7.55
CA HIS A 76 -2.35 9.75 6.42
C HIS A 76 -3.44 8.82 5.87
N VAL A 77 -3.17 7.52 5.77
CA VAL A 77 -4.19 6.52 5.38
C VAL A 77 -5.33 6.44 6.40
N ARG A 78 -5.01 6.42 7.69
CA ARG A 78 -6.01 6.40 8.77
C ARG A 78 -6.91 7.63 8.72
N ALA A 79 -6.32 8.82 8.58
CA ALA A 79 -7.06 10.06 8.53
C ALA A 79 -8.02 10.12 7.31
N TYR A 80 -7.58 9.61 6.16
CA TYR A 80 -8.45 9.49 4.98
C TYR A 80 -9.66 8.59 5.25
N ILE A 81 -9.42 7.41 5.82
CA ILE A 81 -10.47 6.44 6.12
C ILE A 81 -11.45 6.99 7.16
N ASP A 82 -10.94 7.60 8.24
CA ASP A 82 -11.77 8.20 9.29
C ASP A 82 -12.74 9.22 8.70
N ARG A 83 -12.23 10.14 7.87
CA ARG A 83 -13.06 11.10 7.15
C ARG A 83 -14.10 10.43 6.27
N GLN A 84 -13.72 9.42 5.49
CA GLN A 84 -14.65 8.71 4.60
C GLN A 84 -15.75 7.93 5.34
N LEU A 85 -15.47 7.45 6.55
CA LEU A 85 -16.44 6.79 7.42
C LEU A 85 -17.35 7.80 8.11
N GLU A 86 -16.81 8.93 8.58
CA GLU A 86 -17.59 10.02 9.18
C GLU A 86 -18.62 10.61 8.20
N GLU A 87 -18.22 10.79 6.94
CA GLU A 87 -19.10 11.36 5.91
C GLU A 87 -20.23 10.37 5.53
N HIS A 88 -19.95 9.06 5.36
CA HIS A 88 -20.88 8.13 4.72
C HIS A 88 -20.83 6.66 5.20
N LEU A 89 -20.71 6.36 6.50
CA LEU A 89 -20.74 4.95 6.97
C LEU A 89 -22.05 4.21 6.64
N GLY A 90 -23.20 4.89 6.76
CA GLY A 90 -24.51 4.30 6.49
C GLY A 90 -24.87 3.09 7.38
N GLY A 91 -25.85 2.31 6.91
CA GLY A 91 -26.36 1.14 7.62
C GLY A 91 -27.17 0.24 6.69
N TYR A 92 -27.43 -0.99 7.12
CA TYR A 92 -28.21 -1.94 6.33
C TYR A 92 -29.72 -1.73 6.53
N LYS A 93 -30.49 -1.87 5.45
CA LYS A 93 -31.96 -1.82 5.53
C LYS A 93 -32.46 -2.92 6.46
N ASN A 94 -33.32 -2.57 7.41
CA ASN A 94 -33.92 -3.49 8.39
C ASN A 94 -32.92 -4.18 9.34
N SER A 95 -31.73 -3.61 9.54
CA SER A 95 -30.76 -4.11 10.51
C SER A 95 -30.23 -2.94 11.35
N PRO A 96 -30.00 -3.14 12.67
CA PRO A 96 -29.35 -2.13 13.51
C PRO A 96 -27.84 -2.01 13.23
N MET A 97 -27.28 -2.87 12.36
CA MET A 97 -25.85 -2.89 12.07
C MET A 97 -25.45 -1.74 11.13
N GLN A 98 -24.38 -1.04 11.52
CA GLN A 98 -23.68 -0.13 10.62
C GLN A 98 -22.97 -0.90 9.50
N ALA A 99 -22.88 -0.29 8.32
CA ALA A 99 -22.44 -0.97 7.10
C ALA A 99 -20.91 -0.95 6.91
N TYR A 100 -20.13 -1.13 7.98
CA TYR A 100 -18.66 -1.04 7.95
C TYR A 100 -18.04 -1.91 6.87
N LEU A 101 -18.42 -3.19 6.76
CA LEU A 101 -17.85 -4.07 5.73
C LEU A 101 -18.08 -3.52 4.33
N MET A 102 -19.33 -3.15 4.02
CA MET A 102 -19.67 -2.62 2.70
C MET A 102 -18.93 -1.31 2.42
N ARG A 103 -18.91 -0.39 3.40
CA ARG A 103 -18.26 0.90 3.25
C ARG A 103 -16.74 0.77 3.11
N CYS A 104 -16.09 -0.12 3.87
CA CYS A 104 -14.66 -0.35 3.75
C CYS A 104 -14.27 -0.94 2.39
N LEU A 105 -15.11 -1.81 1.82
CA LEU A 105 -14.91 -2.32 0.46
C LEU A 105 -15.11 -1.22 -0.59
N GLU A 106 -16.12 -0.37 -0.45
CA GLU A 106 -16.32 0.78 -1.34
C GLU A 106 -15.12 1.74 -1.31
N ILE A 107 -14.64 2.07 -0.11
CA ILE A 107 -13.44 2.90 0.06
C ILE A 107 -12.24 2.21 -0.59
N SER A 108 -12.00 0.92 -0.32
CA SER A 108 -10.83 0.22 -0.87
C SER A 108 -10.85 0.14 -2.40
N TYR A 109 -12.03 0.01 -3.01
CA TYR A 109 -12.14 -0.06 -4.46
C TYR A 109 -12.34 1.31 -5.14
N SER A 110 -12.40 2.41 -4.39
CA SER A 110 -12.46 3.77 -4.96
C SER A 110 -11.15 4.14 -5.66
N GLU A 111 -11.24 4.96 -6.70
CA GLU A 111 -10.07 5.50 -7.41
C GLU A 111 -9.33 6.47 -6.49
N GLU A 112 -10.07 7.31 -5.78
CA GLU A 112 -9.59 8.32 -4.86
C GLU A 112 -8.73 7.72 -3.74
N TYR A 113 -9.13 6.58 -3.19
CA TYR A 113 -8.32 5.91 -2.16
C TYR A 113 -7.05 5.30 -2.74
N ARG A 114 -7.10 4.72 -3.95
CA ARG A 114 -5.91 4.14 -4.59
C ARG A 114 -4.89 5.22 -4.93
N GLU A 115 -5.34 6.35 -5.44
CA GLU A 115 -4.51 7.54 -5.69
C GLU A 115 -3.92 8.07 -4.38
N HIS A 116 -4.74 8.24 -3.34
CA HIS A 116 -4.26 8.68 -2.03
C HIS A 116 -3.17 7.78 -1.46
N VAL A 117 -3.31 6.45 -1.56
CA VAL A 117 -2.28 5.50 -1.11
C VAL A 117 -0.98 5.63 -1.92
N ALA A 118 -1.09 5.83 -3.24
CA ALA A 118 0.08 6.03 -4.10
C ALA A 118 0.82 7.34 -3.76
N ASP A 119 0.08 8.44 -3.61
CA ASP A 119 0.62 9.77 -3.29
C ASP A 119 1.30 9.78 -1.93
N VAL A 120 0.68 9.17 -0.92
CA VAL A 120 1.24 9.04 0.42
C VAL A 120 2.56 8.28 0.36
N LEU A 121 2.64 7.16 -0.37
CA LEU A 121 3.89 6.42 -0.47
C LEU A 121 4.98 7.20 -1.17
N ASP A 122 4.67 7.89 -2.26
CA ASP A 122 5.64 8.72 -2.97
C ASP A 122 6.18 9.85 -2.10
N HIS A 123 5.33 10.46 -1.27
CA HIS A 123 5.69 11.56 -0.38
C HIS A 123 6.58 11.14 0.80
N PHE A 124 6.45 9.90 1.28
CA PHE A 124 7.18 9.37 2.44
C PHE A 124 8.23 8.31 2.06
N LYS A 125 8.78 8.38 0.84
CA LYS A 125 9.97 7.62 0.42
C LYS A 125 11.22 8.19 1.11
N ASP A 126 11.49 7.75 2.33
CA ASP A 126 12.79 7.94 3.00
C ASP A 126 13.61 6.65 2.95
#